data_AF-A0A845X3Y5-F1
#
_entry.id   AF-A0A845X3Y5-F1
#
_cell.length_a   1.000
_cell.length_b   1.000
_cell.length_c   1.000
_cell.angle_alpha   90.00
_cell.angle_beta   90.00
_cell.angle_gamma   90.00
#
_symmetry.space_group_name_H-M   'P 1'
#
loop_
_entity.id
_entity.type
_entity.pdbx_description
1 polymer ?
#
loop_
_entity_poly.entity_id
_entity_poly.type
_entity_poly.pdbx_seq_one_letter_code
_entity_poly.pdbx_strand_id
1 'polypeptide(L)' 'MIDSVHNHLYPYASYQGNLTPSELVFNANLQTFAQRVNYICGLETNGKITTQNAYEQVNLLWQQLQQSYETLER' A
#
# COMPACT_ATOMS: atom_id res chain seq x y z
N MET A 1 10.61 -3.91 -16.72
CA MET A 1 10.06 -2.77 -17.48
C MET A 1 8.61 -2.41 -17.08
N ILE A 2 8.02 -3.08 -16.06
CA ILE A 2 6.66 -2.78 -15.55
C ILE A 2 6.72 -1.85 -14.33
N ASP A 3 7.86 -1.79 -13.64
CA ASP A 3 8.05 -0.99 -12.42
C ASP A 3 8.10 0.53 -12.66
N SER A 4 8.56 0.97 -13.84
CA SER A 4 8.68 2.41 -14.13
C SER A 4 7.34 3.12 -14.22
N VAL A 5 6.25 2.47 -14.67
CA VAL A 5 4.96 3.16 -14.80
C VAL A 5 4.33 3.39 -13.43
N HIS A 6 4.38 2.38 -12.53
CA HIS A 6 3.85 2.51 -11.18
C HIS A 6 4.55 3.61 -10.37
N ASN A 7 5.87 3.71 -10.48
CA ASN A 7 6.65 4.68 -9.72
C ASN A 7 6.41 6.15 -10.16
N HIS A 8 5.96 6.37 -11.40
CA HIS A 8 5.58 7.72 -11.87
C HIS A 8 4.14 8.09 -11.51
N LEU A 9 3.22 7.12 -11.53
CA LEU A 9 1.81 7.37 -11.22
C LEU A 9 1.58 7.58 -9.72
N TYR A 10 2.41 6.96 -8.88
CA TYR A 10 2.32 7.07 -7.43
C TYR A 10 3.71 7.26 -6.81
N PRO A 11 4.24 8.50 -6.78
CA PRO A 11 5.51 8.75 -6.12
C PRO A 11 5.39 8.47 -4.62
N TYR A 12 6.44 7.85 -4.07
CA TYR A 12 6.57 7.72 -2.62
C TYR A 12 6.78 9.11 -2.01
N ALA A 13 6.02 9.42 -0.95
CA ALA A 13 6.23 10.60 -0.14
C ALA A 13 7.53 10.44 0.66
N SER A 14 8.31 11.50 0.75
CA SER A 14 9.49 11.51 1.60
C SER A 14 9.09 11.28 3.06
N TYR A 15 9.69 10.28 3.69
CA TYR A 15 9.46 10.00 5.10
C TYR A 15 10.08 11.07 5.99
N GLN A 16 9.32 11.53 7.00
CA GLN A 16 9.71 12.60 7.92
C GLN A 16 9.84 12.13 9.38
N GLY A 17 9.78 10.81 9.63
CA GLY A 17 9.94 10.22 10.96
C GLY A 17 11.38 9.80 11.27
N ASN A 18 11.59 9.02 12.34
CA ASN A 18 12.95 8.64 12.71
C ASN A 18 13.53 7.62 11.73
N LEU A 19 14.83 7.71 11.46
CA LEU A 19 15.48 6.96 10.37
C LEU A 19 15.93 5.56 10.80
N THR A 20 15.18 4.89 11.68
CA THR A 20 15.51 3.49 12.00
C THR A 20 15.14 2.58 10.81
N PRO A 21 15.88 1.48 10.59
CA PRO A 21 15.56 0.55 9.52
C PRO A 21 14.12 0.02 9.58
N SER A 22 13.61 -0.29 10.78
CA SER A 22 12.25 -0.79 10.97
C SER A 22 11.18 0.24 10.63
N GLU A 23 11.35 1.51 11.02
CA GLU A 23 10.44 2.60 10.66
C GLU A 23 10.43 2.88 9.15
N LEU A 24 11.60 2.86 8.51
CA LEU A 24 11.72 3.05 7.06
C LEU A 24 11.02 1.93 6.29
N VAL A 25 11.21 0.67 6.71
CA VAL A 25 10.55 -0.49 6.11
C VAL A 25 9.03 -0.41 6.32
N PHE A 26 8.57 -0.12 7.54
CA PHE A 26 7.14 0.02 7.81
C PHE A 26 6.52 1.16 6.99
N ASN A 27 7.17 2.32 6.92
CA ASN A 27 6.70 3.43 6.09
C ASN A 27 6.62 3.05 4.61
N ALA A 28 7.62 2.34 4.06
CA ALA A 28 7.56 1.88 2.67
C ALA A 28 6.36 0.94 2.42
N ASN A 29 6.08 0.05 3.37
CA ASN A 29 4.92 -0.85 3.31
C ASN A 29 3.59 -0.09 3.43
N LEU A 30 3.51 0.91 4.31
CA LEU A 30 2.34 1.78 4.47
C LEU A 30 2.05 2.57 3.20
N GLN A 31 3.08 3.13 2.56
CA GLN A 31 2.91 3.84 1.31
C GLN A 31 2.47 2.89 0.19
N THR A 32 3.05 1.68 0.10
CA THR A 32 2.61 0.65 -0.85
C THR A 32 1.14 0.26 -0.63
N PHE A 33 0.72 0.09 0.63
CA PHE A 33 -0.68 -0.16 0.99
C PHE A 33 -1.59 0.94 0.45
N ALA A 34 -1.30 2.21 0.75
CA ALA A 34 -2.12 3.33 0.32
C ALA A 34 -2.23 3.43 -1.22
N GLN A 35 -1.13 3.17 -1.94
CA GLN A 35 -1.13 3.15 -3.40
C GLN A 35 -2.03 2.05 -3.96
N ARG A 36 -1.92 0.82 -3.44
CA ARG A 36 -2.72 -0.32 -3.90
C ARG A 36 -4.20 -0.14 -3.58
N VAL A 37 -4.54 0.40 -2.42
CA VAL A 37 -5.94 0.72 -2.07
C VAL A 37 -6.52 1.73 -3.06
N ASN A 38 -5.80 2.82 -3.37
CA ASN A 38 -6.24 3.79 -4.37
C ASN A 38 -6.46 3.14 -5.74
N TYR A 39 -5.57 2.26 -6.17
CA TYR A 39 -5.72 1.54 -7.44
C TYR A 39 -6.95 0.63 -7.45
N ILE A 40 -7.18 -0.13 -6.37
CA ILE A 40 -8.35 -1.01 -6.23
C ILE A 40 -9.65 -0.21 -6.26
N CYS A 41 -9.73 0.89 -5.50
CA CYS A 41 -10.88 1.79 -5.53
C CYS A 41 -11.09 2.37 -6.92
N GLY A 42 -10.01 2.77 -7.62
CA GLY A 42 -10.08 3.23 -9.00
C GLY A 42 -10.64 2.16 -9.95
N LEU A 43 -10.26 0.90 -9.80
CA LEU A 43 -10.82 -0.21 -10.61
C LEU A 43 -12.31 -0.43 -10.31
N GLU A 44 -12.69 -0.39 -9.04
CA GLU A 44 -14.08 -0.57 -8.59
C GLU A 44 -14.98 0.56 -9.12
N THR A 45 -14.56 1.81 -8.95
CA THR A 45 -15.31 2.99 -9.41
C THR A 45 -15.46 3.01 -10.93
N ASN A 46 -14.48 2.48 -11.67
CA ASN A 46 -14.57 2.31 -13.13
C ASN A 46 -15.34 1.04 -13.55
N GLY A 47 -15.95 0.31 -12.62
CA GLY A 47 -16.74 -0.90 -12.86
C GLY A 47 -15.93 -2.11 -13.35
N LYS A 48 -14.60 -2.11 -13.15
CA LYS A 48 -13.70 -3.18 -13.61
C LYS A 48 -13.70 -4.38 -12.66
N ILE A 49 -14.00 -4.15 -11.39
CA ILE A 49 -14.16 -5.17 -10.36
C ILE A 49 -15.42 -4.86 -9.55
N THR A 50 -16.00 -5.88 -8.92
CA THR A 50 -17.14 -5.69 -8.02
C THR A 50 -16.69 -5.10 -6.68
N THR A 51 -17.61 -4.44 -5.98
CA THR A 51 -17.38 -3.94 -4.62
C THR A 51 -16.91 -5.04 -3.67
N GLN A 52 -17.45 -6.26 -3.79
CA GLN A 52 -17.02 -7.41 -2.99
C GLN A 52 -15.56 -7.80 -3.27
N ASN A 53 -15.16 -7.90 -4.55
CA ASN A 53 -13.77 -8.18 -4.92
C ASN A 53 -12.81 -7.07 -4.47
N ALA A 54 -13.25 -5.81 -4.53
CA ALA A 54 -12.46 -4.68 -4.05
C ALA A 54 -12.25 -4.79 -2.52
N TYR A 55 -13.32 -5.04 -1.77
CA TYR A 55 -13.27 -5.23 -0.32
C TYR A 55 -12.32 -6.36 0.09
N GLU A 56 -12.44 -7.54 -0.53
CA GLU A 56 -11.60 -8.70 -0.20
C GLU A 56 -10.11 -8.41 -0.45
N GLN A 57 -9.79 -7.73 -1.56
CA GLN A 57 -8.41 -7.33 -1.85
C GLN A 57 -7.88 -6.29 -0.85
N VAL A 58 -8.68 -5.28 -0.50
CA VAL A 58 -8.29 -4.28 0.52
C VAL A 58 -8.07 -4.93 1.89
N ASN A 59 -8.93 -5.88 2.27
CA ASN A 59 -8.80 -6.62 3.52
C ASN A 59 -7.51 -7.45 3.57
N LEU A 60 -7.12 -8.10 2.46
CA LEU A 60 -5.85 -8.81 2.37
C LEU A 60 -4.65 -7.87 2.52
N LEU A 61 -4.69 -6.69 1.89
CA LEU A 61 -3.65 -5.66 2.04
C LEU A 61 -3.57 -5.13 3.48
N TRP A 62 -4.70 -4.98 4.15
CA TRP A 62 -4.75 -4.58 5.55
C TRP A 62 -4.07 -5.61 6.46
N GLN A 63 -4.36 -6.90 6.28
CA GLN A 63 -3.70 -7.98 7.03
C GLN A 63 -2.18 -7.99 6.82
N GLN A 64 -1.70 -7.74 5.59
CA GLN A 64 -0.27 -7.61 5.29
C GLN A 64 0.37 -6.41 6.01
N LEU A 65 -0.33 -5.27 6.05
CA LEU A 65 0.13 -4.08 6.75
C LEU A 65 0.21 -4.31 8.26
N GLN A 66 -0.78 -5.01 8.84
CA GLN A 66 -0.78 -5.37 10.26
C GLN A 66 0.44 -6.22 10.62
N GLN A 67 0.79 -7.23 9.82
CA GLN A 67 1.99 -8.04 10.02
C GLN A 67 3.28 -7.20 9.94
N SER A 68 3.33 -6.24 9.02
CA SER A 68 4.46 -5.30 8.95
C SER A 68 4.54 -4.41 10.19
N TYR A 69 3.42 -4.00 10.77
CA TYR A 69 3.37 -3.19 11.98
C TYR A 69 3.88 -3.96 13.21
N GLU A 70 3.51 -5.23 13.34
CA GLU A 70 4.04 -6.10 14.41
C GLU A 70 5.57 -6.27 14.35
N THR A 71 6.17 -6.10 13.17
CA THR A 71 7.63 -6.13 12.99
C THR A 71 8.29 -4.80 13.37
N LEU A 72 7.55 -3.69 13.36
CA LEU A 72 8.02 -2.39 13.84
C LEU A 72 8.09 -2.33 15.37
N GLU A 73 7.10 -2.93 16.04
CA GLU A 73 6.95 -2.92 17.50
C GLU A 73 7.82 -3.97 18.23
N ARG A 74 8.62 -4.75 17.49
CA ARG A 74 9.61 -5.70 18.02
C ARG A 74 11.00 -5.10 18.07
#